data_AF-A0A2T4UNZ0-F1
#
_entry.id   AF-A0A2T4UNZ0-F1
#
_cell.length_a   1.000
_cell.length_b   1.000
_cell.length_c   1.000
_cell.angle_alpha   90.00
_cell.angle_beta   90.00
_cell.angle_gamma   90.00
#
_symmetry.space_group_name_H-M   'P 1'
#
loop_
_entity.id
_entity.type
_entity.pdbx_description
1 polymer ?
#
loop_
_entity_poly.entity_id
_entity_poly.type
_entity_poly.pdbx_seq_one_letter_code
_entity_poly.pdbx_strand_id
1 'polypeptide(L)' 'MTTDFDPEQVVRDVTANVRKKFPDRSGEEVEPLVREELTGLQDRPVQDYLSVLTERAVKRRLKRENRADTPPS' A
#
# COMPACT_ATOMS: atom_id res chain seq x y z
N MET A 1 -15.32 20.69 6.57
CA MET A 1 -14.30 20.74 5.51
C MET A 1 -14.17 19.34 4.98
N THR A 2 -14.79 19.06 3.83
CA THR A 2 -14.62 17.79 3.13
C THR A 2 -13.31 17.91 2.38
N THR A 3 -12.25 17.29 2.86
CA THR A 3 -11.03 17.13 2.08
C THR A 3 -11.46 16.38 0.82
N ASP A 4 -11.34 16.99 -0.36
CA ASP A 4 -11.58 16.30 -1.62
C ASP A 4 -10.58 15.14 -1.71
N PHE A 5 -11.06 13.95 -1.32
CA PHE A 5 -10.30 12.73 -1.40
C PHE A 5 -10.15 12.38 -2.88
N ASP A 6 -8.94 12.58 -3.41
CA ASP A 6 -8.57 12.15 -4.75
C ASP A 6 -7.87 10.78 -4.67
N PRO A 7 -8.55 9.68 -5.06
CA PRO A 7 -7.97 8.34 -5.03
C PRO A 7 -6.71 8.23 -5.90
N GLU A 8 -6.65 8.97 -7.02
CA GLU A 8 -5.51 8.94 -7.93
C GLU A 8 -4.30 9.66 -7.31
N GLN A 9 -4.53 10.74 -6.55
CA GLN A 9 -3.48 11.37 -5.76
C GLN A 9 -2.91 10.41 -4.70
N VAL A 10 -3.78 9.67 -4.01
CA VAL A 10 -3.36 8.65 -3.03
C VAL A 10 -2.54 7.55 -3.68
N VAL A 11 -2.97 7.04 -4.84
CA VAL A 11 -2.23 6.00 -5.58
C VAL A 11 -0.83 6.51 -5.97
N ARG A 12 -0.70 7.73 -6.48
CA ARG A 12 0.59 8.35 -6.82
C ARG A 12 1.51 8.46 -5.60
N ASP A 13 1.01 9.02 -4.50
CA ASP A 13 1.81 9.28 -3.31
C ASP A 13 2.25 7.99 -2.61
N VAL A 14 1.35 7.01 -2.50
CA VAL A 14 1.65 5.71 -1.91
C VAL A 14 2.64 4.94 -2.80
N THR A 15 2.46 4.95 -4.12
CA THR A 15 3.40 4.29 -5.06
C THR A 15 4.80 4.88 -4.94
N ALA A 16 4.93 6.21 -4.89
CA ALA A 16 6.21 6.88 -4.71
C ALA A 16 6.88 6.49 -3.38
N ASN A 17 6.10 6.40 -2.29
CA ASN A 17 6.62 6.04 -0.97
C ASN A 17 6.98 4.55 -0.85
N VAL A 18 6.23 3.66 -1.50
CA VAL A 18 6.56 2.23 -1.57
C VAL A 18 7.86 2.03 -2.35
N ARG A 19 8.03 2.68 -3.51
CA ARG A 19 9.26 2.58 -4.31
C ARG A 19 10.51 3.10 -3.59
N LYS A 20 10.38 4.09 -2.69
CA LYS A 20 11.51 4.50 -1.81
C LYS A 20 11.98 3.39 -0.88
N LYS A 21 11.09 2.49 -0.46
CA LYS A 21 11.41 1.35 0.42
C LYS A 21 11.70 0.06 -0.34
N PHE A 22 11.17 -0.07 -1.55
CA PHE A 22 11.32 -1.21 -2.45
C PHE A 22 11.78 -0.72 -3.82
N PRO A 23 13.03 -0.25 -3.95
CA PRO A 23 13.54 0.33 -5.19
C PRO A 23 13.61 -0.70 -6.34
N ASP A 24 13.67 -1.98 -6.01
CA ASP A 24 13.74 -3.10 -6.97
C ASP A 24 12.40 -3.41 -7.64
N ARG A 25 11.30 -2.78 -7.20
CA ARG A 25 9.96 -2.97 -7.77
C ARG A 25 9.60 -1.84 -8.71
N SER A 26 9.08 -2.19 -9.88
CA SER A 26 8.68 -1.19 -10.88
C SER A 26 7.36 -0.51 -10.47
N GLY A 27 7.11 0.69 -11.02
CA GLY A 27 5.83 1.38 -10.79
C GLY A 27 4.64 0.55 -11.28
N GLU A 28 4.80 -0.15 -12.40
CA GLU A 28 3.77 -1.00 -13.02
C GLU A 28 3.44 -2.23 -12.16
N GLU A 29 4.38 -2.73 -11.36
CA GLU A 29 4.11 -3.80 -10.39
C GLU A 29 3.46 -3.27 -9.10
N VAL A 30 3.81 -2.06 -8.67
CA VAL A 30 3.40 -1.49 -7.37
C VAL A 30 2.03 -0.84 -7.45
N GLU A 31 1.73 -0.11 -8.52
CA GLU A 31 0.49 0.64 -8.71
C GLU A 31 -0.79 -0.23 -8.62
N PRO A 32 -0.89 -1.42 -9.26
CA PRO A 32 -2.08 -2.27 -9.13
C PRO A 32 -2.28 -2.78 -7.69
N LEU A 33 -1.20 -3.09 -6.96
CA LEU A 33 -1.28 -3.50 -5.56
C LEU A 33 -1.78 -2.37 -4.65
N VAL A 34 -1.33 -1.14 -4.92
CA VAL A 34 -1.79 0.05 -4.20
C VAL A 34 -3.28 0.30 -4.46
N ARG A 35 -3.74 0.15 -5.69
CA ARG A 35 -5.17 0.28 -6.04
C ARG A 35 -6.03 -0.78 -5.34
N GLU A 36 -5.61 -2.05 -5.37
CA GLU A 36 -6.35 -3.15 -4.72
C GLU A 36 -6.51 -2.92 -3.21
N GLU A 37 -5.42 -2.57 -2.52
CA GLU A 37 -5.45 -2.30 -1.09
C GLU A 37 -6.25 -1.02 -0.77
N LEU A 38 -6.20 0.01 -1.63
CA LEU A 38 -7.01 1.22 -1.48
C LEU A 38 -8.51 0.91 -1.58
N THR A 39 -8.93 0.13 -2.59
CA THR A 39 -10.31 -0.31 -2.76
C THR A 39 -10.80 -1.11 -1.55
N GLY A 40 -10.00 -2.02 -1.01
CA GLY A 40 -10.34 -2.81 0.18
C GLY A 40 -10.49 -1.98 1.48
N LEU A 41 -10.07 -0.71 1.44
CA LEU A 41 -10.17 0.21 2.57
C LEU A 41 -11.30 1.22 2.37
N GLN A 42 -11.74 1.52 1.14
CA GLN A 42 -12.84 2.46 0.85
C GLN A 42 -14.15 2.14 1.58
N ASP A 43 -14.40 0.86 1.90
CA ASP A 43 -15.58 0.43 2.68
C ASP A 43 -15.47 0.75 4.19
N ARG A 44 -14.35 1.31 4.66
CA ARG A 44 -14.15 1.67 6.06
C ARG A 44 -14.43 3.16 6.25
N PRO A 45 -15.22 3.56 7.28
CA PRO A 45 -15.72 4.93 7.45
C PRO A 45 -14.67 5.97 7.88
N VAL A 46 -13.41 5.82 7.47
CA VAL A 46 -12.31 6.67 7.94
C VAL A 46 -11.32 6.96 6.80
N GLN A 47 -11.63 7.94 5.95
CA GLN A 47 -10.83 8.36 4.78
C GLN A 47 -9.38 8.74 5.15
N ASP A 48 -9.15 9.39 6.29
CA ASP A 48 -7.80 9.75 6.76
C ASP A 48 -6.98 8.54 7.27
N TYR A 49 -7.64 7.44 7.61
CA TYR A 49 -6.97 6.22 8.07
C TYR A 49 -6.65 5.25 6.93
N LEU A 50 -7.21 5.45 5.73
CA LEU A 50 -7.00 4.53 4.59
C LEU A 50 -5.52 4.44 4.27
N SER A 51 -4.83 5.57 4.05
CA SER A 51 -3.39 5.59 3.74
C SER A 51 -2.54 4.90 4.80
N VAL A 52 -2.85 5.09 6.09
CA VAL A 52 -2.13 4.47 7.21
C VAL A 52 -2.41 2.96 7.29
N LEU A 53 -3.67 2.56 7.05
CA LEU A 53 -4.09 1.16 7.06
C LEU A 53 -3.53 0.40 5.85
N THR A 54 -3.51 1.02 4.66
CA THR A 54 -2.86 0.52 3.44
C THR A 54 -1.38 0.28 3.72
N GLU A 55 -0.67 1.29 4.22
CA GLU A 55 0.78 1.17 4.48
C GLU A 55 1.07 0.05 5.49
N ARG A 56 0.25 -0.08 6.54
CA ARG A 56 0.38 -1.17 7.52
C ARG A 56 0.03 -2.54 6.96
N ALA A 57 -0.93 -2.66 6.05
CA ALA A 57 -1.29 -3.92 5.42
C ALA A 57 -0.16 -4.41 4.50
N VAL A 58 0.32 -3.53 3.62
CA VAL A 58 1.43 -3.81 2.69
C VAL A 58 2.70 -4.22 3.44
N LYS A 59 3.11 -3.47 4.47
CA LYS A 59 4.30 -3.83 5.29
C LYS A 59 4.17 -5.21 5.94
N ARG A 60 2.97 -5.58 6.41
CA ARG A 60 2.75 -6.88 7.06
C ARG A 60 2.81 -8.03 6.06
N ARG A 61 2.30 -7.83 4.84
CA ARG A 61 2.34 -8.83 3.78
C ARG A 61 3.77 -9.12 3.34
N LEU A 62 4.54 -8.06 3.03
CA LEU A 62 5.94 -8.19 2.61
C LEU A 62 6.82 -8.81 3.71
N LYS A 63 6.56 -8.51 4.99
CA LYS A 63 7.26 -9.16 6.11
C LYS A 63 6.95 -10.66 6.22
N ARG A 64 5.74 -11.10 5.87
CA ARG A 64 5.38 -12.51 5.85
C ARG A 64 6.01 -13.25 4.68
N GLU A 65 6.00 -12.65 3.50
CA GLU A 65 6.64 -13.19 2.30
C GLU A 65 8.16 -13.31 2.53
N ASN A 66 8.80 -12.32 3.13
CA ASN A 66 10.23 -12.36 3.47
C ASN A 66 10.59 -13.38 4.57
N ARG A 67 9.62 -13.79 5.40
CA ARG A 67 9.83 -14.83 6.44
C ARG A 67 9.55 -16.24 5.91
N ALA A 68 8.75 -16.36 4.85
CA ALA A 68 8.48 -17.63 4.17
C ALA A 68 9.68 -18.11 3.34
N ASP A 69 10.63 -17.22 3.04
CA ASP A 69 11.86 -17.51 2.28
C ASP A 69 13.05 -17.97 3.17
N THR A 70 12.84 -18.15 4.48
CA THR A 70 13.82 -18.77 5.37
C THR A 70 13.34 -20.17 5.75
N PRO A 71 13.90 -21.25 5.16
CA PRO A 71 13.56 -22.61 5.59
C PRO A 71 14.04 -22.82 7.03
N PRO A 72 13.27 -23.54 7.87
CA PRO A 72 13.74 -23.91 9.20
C PRO A 72 14.99 -24.79 9.06
N SER A 73 16.07 -24.37 9.71
CA SER A 73 17.27 -25.17 9.93
C SER A 73 16.99 -26.39 10.81
#